data_AF-A0A937Z4G7-F1
#
_entry.id   AF-A0A937Z4G7-F1
#
_cell.length_a   1.000
_cell.length_b   1.000
_cell.length_c   1.000
_cell.angle_alpha   90.00
_cell.angle_beta   90.00
_cell.angle_gamma   90.00
#
_symmetry.space_group_name_H-M   'P 1'
#
loop_
_entity.id
_entity.type
_entity.pdbx_description
1 polymer ?
#
loop_
_entity_poly.entity_id
_entity_poly.type
_entity_poly.pdbx_seq_one_letter_code
_entity_poly.pdbx_strand_id
1 'polypeptide(L)'
;MLAPRTIYLLLAILLPAAHARPDGATPAWLRPPRLAVMTGFLKDPEKPGTLTDWAEGVGSEFDAEALVSALDDAGVSYLIFYDKWHDGLVCHDTRTTTYRTRHDLLRPVADACSRAGLPLVVYWNPCYDNNPDFAEYVTLDAKGAPILFPGAWPMRLLSLHSPFRAKAQDQLREVIRDCGPVAGVWLDCYSQPWPTTDRFTTEAFTGRYGIALDKATPEQGWEFVRTTLAEYLTELRGVAEEEQPGVCFTINGSALAPLYSPLGATELQSRLQFLSTEGHSLPAMDEQALAAGALARPMETGDLISASWFAPTPPMAPDRARQALAEAAVAWCQGANVYLAITPDYAGRYGEELDVVRAAGEWLETRRDLLAASEPWPGVGIVLGAPKPSLAGLPALRDVWGVPLPVENAAWEAASALRQRLDALGYPGPVLYDLPDLARWPDDLRRFRALIVAERACLGARQLARLRRYVASGGTLLVLGHGTRLGADGVLRDDFGLADVLGL
;
A
#
# COMPACT_ATOMS: atom_id res chain seq x y z
N MET A 1 -6.19 -32.12 -30.76
CA MET A 1 -7.60 -32.32 -30.42
C MET A 1 -8.05 -31.06 -29.68
N LEU A 2 -8.96 -30.29 -30.27
CA LEU A 2 -9.36 -28.94 -29.86
C LEU A 2 -10.62 -28.98 -28.97
N ALA A 3 -10.70 -28.01 -28.05
CA ALA A 3 -11.87 -27.49 -27.30
C ALA A 3 -12.38 -28.29 -26.06
N PRO A 4 -12.98 -27.59 -25.05
CA PRO A 4 -13.45 -26.19 -25.03
C PRO A 4 -12.65 -25.29 -24.07
N ARG A 5 -12.16 -24.10 -24.46
CA ARG A 5 -12.92 -22.83 -24.48
C ARG A 5 -13.88 -22.68 -23.29
N THR A 6 -13.33 -22.66 -22.07
CA THR A 6 -14.00 -22.01 -20.94
C THR A 6 -13.92 -20.50 -21.17
N ILE A 7 -14.97 -20.01 -21.79
CA ILE A 7 -15.39 -18.62 -21.72
C ILE A 7 -15.56 -18.30 -20.22
N TYR A 8 -14.57 -17.65 -19.60
CA TYR A 8 -14.85 -16.79 -18.45
C TYR A 8 -15.60 -15.59 -19.01
N LEU A 9 -16.90 -15.78 -19.24
CA LEU A 9 -17.81 -14.67 -19.19
C LEU A 9 -17.67 -14.17 -17.75
N LEU A 10 -16.92 -13.09 -17.57
CA LEU A 10 -16.99 -12.19 -16.42
C LEU A 10 -18.39 -11.53 -16.40
N LEU A 11 -19.46 -12.34 -16.46
CA LEU A 11 -20.69 -12.10 -15.70
C LEU A 11 -20.41 -12.61 -14.29
N ALA A 12 -19.37 -12.05 -13.69
CA ALA A 12 -19.28 -11.96 -12.27
C ALA A 12 -20.55 -11.22 -11.83
N ILE A 13 -21.53 -11.99 -11.32
CA ILE A 13 -22.25 -11.54 -10.14
C ILE A 13 -21.21 -11.54 -9.00
N LEU A 14 -20.16 -10.73 -9.13
CA LEU A 14 -19.41 -10.23 -7.99
C LEU A 14 -20.40 -9.24 -7.40
N LEU A 15 -21.21 -9.73 -6.45
CA LEU A 15 -21.98 -8.86 -5.59
C LEU A 15 -20.97 -7.87 -5.03
N PRO A 16 -21.08 -6.58 -5.35
CA PRO A 16 -20.06 -5.62 -4.95
C PRO A 16 -19.89 -5.67 -3.44
N ALA A 17 -18.69 -6.02 -3.00
CA ALA A 17 -18.28 -5.99 -1.61
C ALA A 17 -17.77 -4.58 -1.35
N ALA A 18 -18.60 -3.75 -0.74
CA ALA A 18 -18.36 -2.32 -0.81
C ALA A 18 -17.37 -1.73 0.18
N HIS A 19 -17.11 -0.46 -0.10
CA HIS A 19 -16.39 0.55 0.63
C HIS A 19 -16.68 0.58 2.13
N ALA A 20 -15.62 0.58 2.94
CA ALA A 20 -15.69 1.36 4.16
C ALA A 20 -15.97 2.82 3.75
N ARG A 21 -17.03 3.42 4.31
CA ARG A 21 -17.30 4.85 4.10
C ARG A 21 -16.08 5.61 4.62
N PRO A 22 -15.28 6.25 3.75
CA PRO A 22 -14.23 7.11 4.23
C PRO A 22 -14.89 8.20 5.07
N ASP A 23 -14.26 8.59 6.17
CA ASP A 23 -14.78 9.68 6.98
C ASP A 23 -14.93 10.98 6.15
N GLY A 24 -15.65 11.97 6.70
CA GLY A 24 -15.82 13.26 6.03
C GLY A 24 -14.51 14.00 5.73
N ALA A 25 -13.39 13.57 6.33
CA ALA A 25 -12.06 14.13 6.13
C ALA A 25 -11.36 13.58 4.87
N THR A 26 -11.80 12.46 4.32
CA THR A 26 -11.21 11.89 3.10
C THR A 26 -11.51 12.76 1.88
N PRO A 27 -10.48 13.23 1.14
CA PRO A 27 -10.66 14.03 -0.07
C PRO A 27 -11.52 13.33 -1.13
N ALA A 28 -12.35 14.11 -1.84
CA ALA A 28 -13.28 13.56 -2.82
C ALA A 28 -12.59 12.71 -3.90
N TRP A 29 -11.39 13.11 -4.34
CA TRP A 29 -10.61 12.43 -5.37
C TRP A 29 -10.08 11.05 -4.94
N LEU A 30 -10.04 10.75 -3.63
CA LEU A 30 -9.65 9.44 -3.08
C LEU A 30 -10.85 8.53 -2.75
N ARG A 31 -12.07 9.07 -2.69
CA ARG A 31 -13.25 8.29 -2.29
C ARG A 31 -13.54 7.22 -3.33
N PRO A 32 -13.47 5.92 -3.00
CA PRO A 32 -13.60 4.89 -4.00
C PRO A 32 -15.03 4.84 -4.60
N PRO A 33 -15.19 4.28 -5.81
CA PRO A 33 -14.12 3.70 -6.63
C PRO A 33 -13.36 4.75 -7.48
N ARG A 34 -12.03 4.62 -7.55
CA ARG A 34 -11.15 5.49 -8.35
C ARG A 34 -10.23 4.68 -9.25
N LEU A 35 -9.99 5.25 -10.42
CA LEU A 35 -8.94 4.85 -11.35
C LEU A 35 -7.85 5.90 -11.28
N ALA A 36 -6.61 5.48 -11.06
CA ALA A 36 -5.43 6.31 -11.18
C ALA A 36 -4.49 5.73 -12.23
N VAL A 37 -3.57 6.56 -12.69
CA VAL A 37 -2.43 6.10 -13.50
C VAL A 37 -1.15 6.43 -12.78
N MET A 38 -0.20 5.50 -12.79
CA MET A 38 1.16 5.73 -12.31
C MET A 38 2.12 5.72 -13.51
N THR A 39 2.94 6.76 -13.66
CA THR A 39 3.87 6.82 -14.79
C THR A 39 5.04 7.77 -14.58
N GLY A 40 5.99 7.75 -15.50
CA GLY A 40 7.17 8.59 -15.54
C GLY A 40 8.35 7.80 -16.11
N PHE A 41 9.56 8.26 -15.83
CA PHE A 41 10.76 7.80 -16.51
C PHE A 41 11.71 7.10 -15.57
N LEU A 42 11.96 5.82 -15.81
CA LEU A 42 12.87 5.01 -15.00
C LEU A 42 13.92 4.36 -15.88
N LYS A 43 15.21 4.53 -15.53
CA LYS A 43 16.29 3.81 -16.21
C LYS A 43 16.37 2.39 -15.67
N ASP A 44 16.47 1.42 -16.56
CA ASP A 44 16.87 0.07 -16.19
C ASP A 44 18.37 0.06 -15.78
N PRO A 45 18.71 -0.24 -14.51
CA PRO A 45 20.10 -0.25 -14.07
C PRO A 45 20.89 -1.43 -14.64
N GLU A 46 20.23 -2.47 -15.16
CA GLU A 46 20.88 -3.64 -15.78
C GLU A 46 21.21 -3.40 -17.27
N LYS A 47 20.57 -2.42 -17.92
CA LYS A 47 20.82 -2.09 -19.34
C LYS A 47 22.08 -1.21 -19.52
N PRO A 48 22.84 -1.39 -20.61
CA PRO A 48 24.01 -0.59 -20.93
C PRO A 48 23.74 0.92 -20.98
N GLY A 49 24.79 1.72 -20.76
CA GLY A 49 24.72 3.19 -20.68
C GLY A 49 24.72 3.68 -19.24
N THR A 50 25.33 4.84 -19.00
CA THR A 50 25.34 5.43 -17.66
C THR A 50 24.00 6.12 -17.37
N LEU A 51 23.67 6.31 -16.09
CA LEU A 51 22.49 7.10 -15.73
C LEU A 51 22.60 8.55 -16.22
N THR A 52 23.83 9.08 -16.28
CA THR A 52 24.12 10.41 -16.87
C THR A 52 23.78 10.46 -18.36
N ASP A 53 24.21 9.48 -19.15
CA ASP A 53 23.90 9.45 -20.60
C ASP A 53 22.38 9.37 -20.83
N TRP A 54 21.69 8.61 -19.99
CA TRP A 54 20.23 8.47 -20.04
C TRP A 54 19.52 9.76 -19.61
N ALA A 55 20.03 10.44 -18.59
CA ALA A 55 19.48 11.71 -18.09
C ALA A 55 19.56 12.86 -19.10
N GLU A 56 20.47 12.80 -20.08
CA GLU A 56 20.67 13.86 -21.09
C GLU A 56 19.53 13.95 -22.11
N GLY A 57 18.90 12.83 -22.49
CA GLY A 57 17.93 12.80 -23.59
C GLY A 57 16.55 12.24 -23.24
N VAL A 58 16.37 11.77 -22.00
CA VAL A 58 15.10 11.23 -21.53
C VAL A 58 13.99 12.27 -21.64
N GLY A 59 12.83 11.85 -22.15
CA GLY A 59 11.66 12.72 -22.27
C GLY A 59 11.81 13.86 -23.29
N SER A 60 12.76 13.77 -24.22
CA SER A 60 13.02 14.81 -25.24
C SER A 60 11.83 15.13 -26.16
N GLU A 61 10.85 14.22 -26.27
CA GLU A 61 9.59 14.40 -26.98
C GLU A 61 8.38 14.21 -26.06
N PHE A 62 8.57 14.31 -24.75
CA PHE A 62 7.50 14.13 -23.78
C PHE A 62 6.51 15.29 -23.85
N ASP A 63 5.24 14.95 -24.10
CA ASP A 63 4.14 15.89 -24.13
C ASP A 63 3.22 15.65 -22.93
N ALA A 64 3.39 16.47 -21.89
CA ALA A 64 2.61 16.41 -20.67
C ALA A 64 1.13 16.75 -20.90
N GLU A 65 0.82 17.64 -21.85
CA GLU A 65 -0.56 18.01 -22.17
C GLU A 65 -1.29 16.86 -22.87
N ALA A 66 -0.61 16.21 -23.82
CA ALA A 66 -1.16 15.04 -24.49
C ALA A 66 -1.40 13.88 -23.51
N LEU A 67 -0.47 13.65 -22.58
CA LEU A 67 -0.67 12.67 -21.51
C LEU A 67 -1.89 13.01 -20.66
N VAL A 68 -1.93 14.20 -20.06
CA VAL A 68 -3.02 14.59 -19.15
C VAL A 68 -4.37 14.60 -19.86
N SER A 69 -4.43 15.09 -21.11
CA SER A 69 -5.65 15.03 -21.92
C SER A 69 -6.12 13.60 -22.16
N ALA A 70 -5.20 12.67 -22.45
CA ALA A 70 -5.56 11.26 -22.65
C ALA A 70 -6.07 10.60 -21.36
N LEU A 71 -5.51 10.99 -20.20
CA LEU A 71 -5.97 10.49 -18.90
C LEU A 71 -7.34 11.06 -18.51
N ASP A 72 -7.58 12.35 -18.77
CA ASP A 72 -8.87 13.00 -18.54
C ASP A 72 -9.98 12.38 -19.41
N ASP A 73 -9.69 12.18 -20.71
CA ASP A 73 -10.58 11.49 -21.66
C ASP A 73 -10.92 10.05 -21.20
N ALA A 74 -10.00 9.40 -20.47
CA ALA A 74 -10.19 8.07 -19.90
C ALA A 74 -10.87 8.08 -18.53
N GLY A 75 -11.27 9.25 -17.99
CA GLY A 75 -11.92 9.35 -16.69
C GLY A 75 -11.01 8.99 -15.50
N VAL A 76 -9.69 9.14 -15.69
CA VAL A 76 -8.70 8.97 -14.61
C VAL A 76 -8.94 10.02 -13.53
N SER A 77 -8.93 9.59 -12.27
CA SER A 77 -9.29 10.42 -11.12
C SER A 77 -8.09 11.15 -10.49
N TYR A 78 -6.87 10.65 -10.69
CA TYR A 78 -5.61 11.30 -10.32
C TYR A 78 -4.42 10.63 -11.03
N LEU A 79 -3.34 11.38 -11.20
CA LEU A 79 -2.08 10.90 -11.77
C LEU A 79 -1.03 10.75 -10.66
N ILE A 80 -0.33 9.62 -10.61
CA ILE A 80 0.89 9.42 -9.83
C ILE A 80 2.09 9.56 -10.78
N PHE A 81 2.94 10.55 -10.58
CA PHE A 81 4.09 10.80 -11.47
C PHE A 81 5.44 10.60 -10.78
N TYR A 82 6.36 9.86 -11.40
CA TYR A 82 7.71 9.64 -10.87
C TYR A 82 8.53 10.92 -10.87
N ASP A 83 8.94 11.36 -9.69
CA ASP A 83 9.91 12.43 -9.53
C ASP A 83 11.32 11.92 -9.22
N LYS A 84 11.42 11.03 -8.22
CA LYS A 84 12.69 10.49 -7.77
C LYS A 84 12.58 8.98 -7.58
N TRP A 85 13.41 8.23 -8.28
CA TRP A 85 13.48 6.77 -8.17
C TRP A 85 14.57 6.30 -7.19
N HIS A 86 14.71 4.99 -7.02
CA HIS A 86 15.69 4.35 -6.13
C HIS A 86 17.14 4.60 -6.54
N ASP A 87 17.38 4.94 -7.82
CA ASP A 87 18.72 5.27 -8.32
C ASP A 87 19.21 6.64 -7.83
N GLY A 88 18.31 7.48 -7.29
CA GLY A 88 18.61 8.80 -6.76
C GLY A 88 18.51 9.92 -7.80
N LEU A 89 18.24 9.60 -9.08
CA LEU A 89 18.07 10.61 -10.12
C LEU A 89 16.79 11.41 -9.88
N VAL A 90 16.92 12.73 -9.87
CA VAL A 90 15.81 13.65 -9.69
C VAL A 90 15.29 14.12 -11.06
N CYS A 91 13.99 14.01 -11.30
CA CYS A 91 13.36 14.31 -12.60
C CYS A 91 12.85 15.76 -12.72
N HIS A 92 13.20 16.64 -11.78
CA HIS A 92 12.88 18.07 -11.78
C HIS A 92 14.13 18.94 -11.60
N ASP A 93 14.00 20.24 -11.85
CA ASP A 93 15.08 21.21 -11.62
C ASP A 93 15.30 21.43 -10.11
N THR A 94 16.24 20.67 -9.51
CA THR A 94 16.55 20.76 -8.07
C THR A 94 17.87 21.48 -7.78
N ARG A 95 17.93 22.26 -6.69
CA ARG A 95 19.18 22.88 -6.22
C ARG A 95 19.97 21.98 -5.28
N THR A 96 19.41 20.83 -4.91
CA THR A 96 19.98 19.95 -3.89
C THR A 96 21.10 19.05 -4.41
N THR A 97 21.13 18.79 -5.73
CA THR A 97 22.14 17.96 -6.39
C THR A 97 22.24 18.27 -7.88
N THR A 98 23.37 17.89 -8.49
CA THR A 98 23.53 17.86 -9.96
C THR A 98 23.07 16.54 -10.59
N TYR A 99 22.72 15.53 -9.78
CA TYR A 99 22.27 14.22 -10.22
C TYR A 99 20.78 14.24 -10.57
N ARG A 100 20.49 14.85 -11.72
CA ARG A 100 19.12 15.13 -12.19
C ARG A 100 19.03 15.01 -13.70
N THR A 101 17.81 14.88 -14.22
CA THR A 101 17.55 14.91 -15.67
C THR A 101 17.92 16.26 -16.27
N ARG A 102 18.31 16.27 -17.56
CA ARG A 102 18.62 17.50 -18.30
C ARG A 102 17.39 18.40 -18.45
N HIS A 103 16.23 17.77 -18.62
CA HIS A 103 14.92 18.40 -18.75
C HIS A 103 14.13 18.21 -17.45
N ASP A 104 13.37 19.23 -17.05
CA ASP A 104 12.38 19.09 -15.99
C ASP A 104 11.15 18.35 -16.54
N LEU A 105 10.86 17.18 -15.98
CA LEU A 105 9.78 16.31 -16.42
C LEU A 105 8.54 16.44 -15.52
N LEU A 106 8.72 16.88 -14.27
CA LEU A 106 7.63 17.00 -13.29
C LEU A 106 6.83 18.29 -13.48
N ARG A 107 7.50 19.43 -13.69
CA ARG A 107 6.84 20.73 -13.76
C ARG A 107 5.83 20.82 -14.91
N PRO A 108 6.14 20.39 -16.15
CA PRO A 108 5.15 20.37 -17.23
C PRO A 108 3.92 19.52 -16.90
N VAL A 109 4.09 18.39 -16.20
CA VAL A 109 3.00 17.51 -15.76
C VAL A 109 2.14 18.18 -14.70
N ALA A 110 2.76 18.81 -13.70
CA ALA A 110 2.04 19.56 -12.67
C ALA A 110 1.20 20.70 -13.27
N ASP A 111 1.78 21.43 -14.22
CA ASP A 111 1.11 22.53 -14.90
C ASP A 111 -0.07 22.02 -15.76
N ALA A 112 0.09 20.91 -16.48
CA ALA A 112 -0.97 20.28 -17.27
C ALA A 112 -2.10 19.72 -16.39
N CYS A 113 -1.75 18.99 -15.31
CA CYS A 113 -2.69 18.49 -14.32
C CYS A 113 -3.53 19.63 -13.70
N SER A 114 -2.87 20.73 -13.32
CA SER A 114 -3.52 21.92 -12.76
C SER A 114 -4.53 22.54 -13.74
N ARG A 115 -4.19 22.64 -15.03
CA ARG A 115 -5.11 23.14 -16.07
C ARG A 115 -6.32 22.24 -16.28
N ALA A 116 -6.12 20.93 -16.25
CA ALA A 116 -7.18 19.94 -16.41
C ALA A 116 -8.03 19.75 -15.13
N GLY A 117 -7.55 20.22 -13.97
CA GLY A 117 -8.17 19.91 -12.68
C GLY A 117 -7.95 18.45 -12.25
N LEU A 118 -6.96 17.78 -12.83
CA LEU A 118 -6.56 16.41 -12.46
C LEU A 118 -5.63 16.47 -11.24
N PRO A 119 -5.98 15.84 -10.11
CA PRO A 119 -5.09 15.79 -8.95
C PRO A 119 -3.76 15.09 -9.27
N LEU A 120 -2.64 15.73 -8.94
CA LEU A 120 -1.30 15.16 -9.06
C LEU A 120 -0.83 14.59 -7.73
N VAL A 121 -0.44 13.33 -7.73
CA VAL A 121 0.32 12.66 -6.68
C VAL A 121 1.75 12.49 -7.15
N VAL A 122 2.75 12.89 -6.36
CA VAL A 122 4.15 12.74 -6.73
C VAL A 122 4.69 11.45 -6.12
N TYR A 123 5.13 10.51 -6.96
CA TYR A 123 5.94 9.40 -6.48
C TYR A 123 7.32 9.92 -6.14
N TRP A 124 7.76 9.62 -4.91
CA TRP A 124 9.02 10.12 -4.39
C TRP A 124 9.67 9.09 -3.48
N ASN A 125 10.82 8.56 -3.90
CA ASN A 125 11.61 7.65 -3.09
C ASN A 125 12.49 8.42 -2.07
N PRO A 126 12.36 8.14 -0.77
CA PRO A 126 13.03 8.91 0.27
C PRO A 126 14.30 8.27 0.86
N CYS A 127 14.57 6.99 0.59
CA CYS A 127 15.55 6.21 1.38
C CYS A 127 16.67 5.59 0.55
N TYR A 128 16.38 5.11 -0.67
CA TYR A 128 17.40 4.52 -1.54
C TYR A 128 17.97 5.56 -2.49
N ASP A 129 19.27 5.58 -2.70
CA ASP A 129 19.89 6.61 -3.50
C ASP A 129 21.30 6.20 -3.92
N ASN A 130 21.65 6.33 -5.19
CA ASN A 130 22.99 6.07 -5.69
C ASN A 130 23.68 7.32 -6.25
N ASN A 131 23.15 8.49 -5.92
CA ASN A 131 23.75 9.78 -6.20
C ASN A 131 25.15 9.87 -5.54
N PRO A 132 26.20 10.15 -6.32
CA PRO A 132 27.56 10.32 -5.79
C PRO A 132 27.67 11.38 -4.69
N ASP A 133 26.84 12.43 -4.72
CA ASP A 133 26.83 13.50 -3.72
C ASP A 133 26.47 12.98 -2.31
N PHE A 134 25.79 11.84 -2.21
CA PHE A 134 25.29 11.26 -0.96
C PHE A 134 25.99 9.95 -0.59
N ALA A 135 27.04 9.55 -1.31
CA ALA A 135 27.69 8.25 -1.13
C ALA A 135 28.24 8.00 0.29
N GLU A 136 28.59 9.06 1.04
CA GLU A 136 29.08 8.95 2.42
C GLU A 136 27.97 8.65 3.46
N TYR A 137 26.70 8.78 3.08
CA TYR A 137 25.55 8.59 3.97
C TYR A 137 24.95 7.18 3.93
N VAL A 138 25.62 6.28 3.23
CA VAL A 138 25.17 4.90 3.04
C VAL A 138 25.18 4.11 4.34
N THR A 139 24.15 3.28 4.51
CA THR A 139 24.08 2.29 5.59
C THR A 139 24.97 1.09 5.29
N LEU A 140 25.56 0.51 6.33
CA LEU A 140 26.56 -0.55 6.19
C LEU A 140 26.12 -1.84 6.88
N ASP A 141 26.43 -2.98 6.29
CA ASP A 141 26.24 -4.29 6.90
C ASP A 141 27.31 -4.59 7.97
N ALA A 142 27.25 -5.77 8.59
CA ALA A 142 28.22 -6.17 9.62
C ALA A 142 29.68 -6.27 9.11
N LYS A 143 29.89 -6.31 7.79
CA LYS A 143 31.21 -6.39 7.14
C LYS A 143 31.69 -5.03 6.63
N GLY A 144 30.91 -3.97 6.83
CA GLY A 144 31.20 -2.63 6.32
C GLY A 144 30.89 -2.46 4.83
N ALA A 145 30.12 -3.37 4.22
CA ALA A 145 29.66 -3.21 2.85
C ALA A 145 28.33 -2.42 2.81
N PRO A 146 28.08 -1.61 1.77
CA PRO A 146 26.79 -0.95 1.58
C PRO A 146 25.62 -1.94 1.63
N ILE A 147 24.57 -1.58 2.38
CA ILE A 147 23.29 -2.29 2.31
C ILE A 147 22.57 -1.84 1.04
N LEU A 148 22.18 -2.82 0.22
CA LEU A 148 21.59 -2.59 -1.09
C LEU A 148 20.13 -3.02 -1.10
N PHE A 149 19.34 -2.38 -1.96
CA PHE A 149 18.00 -2.84 -2.30
C PHE A 149 18.08 -4.27 -2.86
N PRO A 150 17.20 -5.19 -2.41
CA PRO A 150 17.25 -6.59 -2.84
C PRO A 150 16.80 -6.76 -4.29
N GLY A 151 17.29 -7.81 -4.95
CA GLY A 151 16.90 -8.14 -6.33
C GLY A 151 17.84 -7.57 -7.39
N ALA A 152 17.30 -7.31 -8.59
CA ALA A 152 18.04 -6.91 -9.77
C ALA A 152 18.60 -5.46 -9.71
N TRP A 153 18.19 -4.67 -8.71
CA TRP A 153 18.47 -3.22 -8.67
C TRP A 153 19.20 -2.84 -7.38
N PRO A 154 20.51 -3.06 -7.29
CA PRO A 154 21.27 -2.94 -6.05
C PRO A 154 21.57 -1.48 -5.68
N MET A 155 20.54 -0.66 -5.49
CA MET A 155 20.65 0.74 -5.07
C MET A 155 20.97 0.82 -3.57
N ARG A 156 21.74 1.83 -3.16
CA ARG A 156 22.23 1.94 -1.79
C ARG A 156 21.15 2.51 -0.88
N LEU A 157 21.00 1.91 0.31
CA LEU A 157 20.13 2.45 1.35
C LEU A 157 20.88 3.51 2.15
N LEU A 158 20.36 4.75 2.19
CA LEU A 158 20.95 5.83 2.96
C LEU A 158 20.41 5.88 4.40
N SER A 159 21.23 6.36 5.32
CA SER A 159 20.86 6.45 6.73
C SER A 159 19.94 7.65 6.97
N LEU A 160 18.75 7.43 7.53
CA LEU A 160 17.84 8.50 7.95
C LEU A 160 18.33 9.26 9.20
N HIS A 161 19.49 8.90 9.74
CA HIS A 161 20.16 9.66 10.81
C HIS A 161 21.33 10.50 10.29
N SER A 162 21.62 10.44 8.99
CA SER A 162 22.65 11.25 8.33
C SER A 162 22.10 12.59 7.84
N PRO A 163 22.98 13.53 7.43
CA PRO A 163 22.58 14.77 6.76
C PRO A 163 21.71 14.59 5.50
N PHE A 164 21.70 13.40 4.88
CA PHE A 164 20.83 13.09 3.75
C PHE A 164 19.35 13.33 4.06
N ARG A 165 18.88 13.05 5.28
CA ARG A 165 17.46 13.24 5.65
C ARG A 165 17.00 14.68 5.45
N ALA A 166 17.83 15.66 5.81
CA ALA A 166 17.54 17.07 5.57
C ALA A 166 17.56 17.41 4.06
N LYS A 167 18.46 16.80 3.28
CA LYS A 167 18.49 16.96 1.82
C LYS A 167 17.26 16.38 1.14
N ALA A 168 16.79 15.22 1.59
CA ALA A 168 15.56 14.61 1.11
C ALA A 168 14.34 15.49 1.46
N GLN A 169 14.30 16.09 2.66
CA GLN A 169 13.27 17.07 3.01
C GLN A 169 13.32 18.32 2.14
N ASP A 170 14.52 18.83 1.82
CA ASP A 170 14.68 19.98 0.92
C ASP A 170 14.19 19.66 -0.50
N GLN A 171 14.47 18.45 -1.01
CA GLN A 171 13.96 17.96 -2.30
C GLN A 171 12.42 17.91 -2.30
N LEU A 172 11.82 17.31 -1.28
CA LEU A 172 10.36 17.26 -1.17
C LEU A 172 9.76 18.68 -1.04
N ARG A 173 10.44 19.59 -0.34
CA ARG A 173 10.02 20.98 -0.23
C ARG A 173 10.04 21.69 -1.58
N GLU A 174 11.07 21.49 -2.41
CA GLU A 174 11.12 22.02 -3.79
C GLU A 174 9.96 21.47 -4.62
N VAL A 175 9.70 20.16 -4.58
CA VAL A 175 8.56 19.54 -5.25
C VAL A 175 7.25 20.20 -4.84
N ILE A 176 6.96 20.28 -3.54
CA ILE A 176 5.67 20.78 -3.06
C ILE A 176 5.54 22.28 -3.25
N ARG A 177 6.61 23.07 -3.06
CA ARG A 177 6.52 24.53 -3.19
C ARG A 177 6.51 24.99 -4.65
N ASP A 178 7.39 24.41 -5.46
CA ASP A 178 7.70 24.96 -6.77
C ASP A 178 6.87 24.30 -7.87
N CYS A 179 6.37 23.07 -7.67
CA CYS A 179 5.34 22.54 -8.56
C CYS A 179 4.00 23.25 -8.32
N GLY A 180 3.08 23.14 -9.29
CA GLY A 180 1.70 23.57 -9.10
C GLY A 180 1.01 22.83 -7.93
N PRO A 181 -0.32 22.92 -7.79
CA PRO A 181 -1.04 22.22 -6.73
C PRO A 181 -0.72 20.72 -6.70
N VAL A 182 -0.13 20.25 -5.59
CA VAL A 182 0.16 18.82 -5.37
C VAL A 182 -0.95 18.26 -4.48
N ALA A 183 -1.63 17.21 -4.94
CA ALA A 183 -2.69 16.56 -4.17
C ALA A 183 -2.13 15.52 -3.18
N GLY A 184 -1.00 14.90 -3.49
CA GLY A 184 -0.38 13.96 -2.58
C GLY A 184 1.06 13.55 -2.91
N VAL A 185 1.64 12.74 -2.04
CA VAL A 185 2.97 12.15 -2.14
C VAL A 185 2.85 10.64 -1.92
N TRP A 186 3.42 9.87 -2.84
CA TRP A 186 3.47 8.42 -2.81
C TRP A 186 4.91 7.98 -2.51
N LEU A 187 5.15 7.56 -1.26
CA LEU A 187 6.47 7.22 -0.78
C LEU A 187 6.79 5.76 -1.10
N ASP A 188 7.80 5.51 -1.93
CA ASP A 188 8.26 4.15 -2.16
C ASP A 188 9.46 3.78 -1.28
N CYS A 189 9.64 2.48 -1.05
CA CYS A 189 10.82 1.92 -0.40
C CYS A 189 11.18 2.62 0.93
N TYR A 190 10.14 3.01 1.67
CA TYR A 190 10.20 3.76 2.91
C TYR A 190 10.74 2.89 4.05
N SER A 191 12.06 2.87 4.23
CA SER A 191 12.72 1.93 5.14
C SER A 191 13.93 2.53 5.88
N GLN A 192 14.30 1.89 6.98
CA GLN A 192 15.52 2.12 7.75
C GLN A 192 16.08 0.74 8.10
N PRO A 193 17.37 0.44 7.82
CA PRO A 193 17.89 -0.90 8.04
C PRO A 193 18.11 -1.17 9.52
N TRP A 194 17.91 -2.43 9.89
CA TRP A 194 18.36 -2.98 11.15
C TRP A 194 18.76 -4.45 11.00
N PRO A 195 19.92 -4.86 11.55
CA PRO A 195 20.98 -4.02 12.11
C PRO A 195 21.75 -3.26 11.02
N THR A 196 22.57 -2.28 11.42
CA THR A 196 23.55 -1.60 10.56
C THR A 196 24.78 -1.20 11.38
N THR A 197 25.91 -0.97 10.71
CA THR A 197 27.17 -0.52 11.31
C THR A 197 27.56 0.90 10.90
N ASP A 198 26.69 1.63 10.18
CA ASP A 198 26.98 3.01 9.83
C ASP A 198 27.06 3.90 11.08
N ARG A 199 27.95 4.89 11.04
CA ARG A 199 28.21 5.76 12.19
C ARG A 199 26.98 6.54 12.62
N PHE A 200 26.15 7.01 11.67
CA PHE A 200 25.04 7.91 11.95
C PHE A 200 23.94 7.18 12.73
N THR A 201 23.56 6.00 12.26
CA THR A 201 22.56 5.16 12.94
C THR A 201 23.10 4.67 14.28
N THR A 202 24.38 4.29 14.36
CA THR A 202 25.01 3.84 15.62
C THR A 202 25.04 4.95 16.67
N GLU A 203 25.42 6.17 16.29
CA GLU A 203 25.42 7.34 17.16
C GLU A 203 24.02 7.73 17.61
N ALA A 204 23.04 7.74 16.69
CA ALA A 204 21.65 8.03 17.01
C ALA A 204 21.03 7.01 17.98
N PHE A 205 21.28 5.71 17.75
CA PHE A 205 20.83 4.66 18.66
C PHE A 205 21.47 4.81 20.05
N THR A 206 22.79 4.98 20.09
CA THR A 206 23.53 5.14 21.36
C THR A 206 23.06 6.37 22.12
N GLY A 207 22.81 7.48 21.43
CA GLY A 207 22.27 8.71 22.03
C GLY A 207 20.87 8.50 22.62
N ARG A 208 20.01 7.70 21.97
CA ARG A 208 18.64 7.44 22.43
C ARG A 208 18.56 6.48 23.61
N TYR A 209 19.33 5.40 23.58
CA TYR A 209 19.22 4.31 24.57
C TYR A 209 20.34 4.28 25.61
N GLY A 210 21.41 5.05 25.44
CA GLY A 210 22.55 5.07 26.36
C GLY A 210 23.38 3.78 26.37
N ILE A 211 23.19 2.91 25.37
CA ILE A 211 23.90 1.64 25.19
C ILE A 211 24.43 1.54 23.76
N ALA A 212 25.49 0.78 23.55
CA ALA A 212 26.00 0.52 22.21
C ALA A 212 25.01 -0.32 21.38
N LEU A 213 24.95 -0.08 20.07
CA LEU A 213 24.03 -0.76 19.15
C LEU A 213 24.18 -2.30 19.17
N ASP A 214 25.40 -2.80 19.34
CA ASP A 214 25.68 -4.25 19.45
C ASP A 214 25.14 -4.89 20.75
N LYS A 215 24.68 -4.08 21.71
CA LYS A 215 24.02 -4.51 22.96
C LYS A 215 22.51 -4.37 22.90
N ALA A 216 21.95 -3.88 21.80
CA ALA A 216 20.51 -3.73 21.64
C ALA A 216 19.81 -5.08 21.68
N THR A 217 18.66 -5.15 22.36
CA THR A 217 17.75 -6.29 22.17
C THR A 217 17.04 -6.16 20.82
N PRO A 218 16.53 -7.26 20.23
CA PRO A 218 15.71 -7.20 19.02
C PRO A 218 14.54 -6.22 19.14
N GLU A 219 13.88 -6.18 20.30
CA GLU A 219 12.73 -5.29 20.57
C GLU A 219 13.14 -3.82 20.52
N GLN A 220 14.26 -3.45 21.15
CA GLN A 220 14.79 -2.09 21.09
C GLN A 220 15.16 -1.69 19.66
N GLY A 221 15.74 -2.61 18.89
CA GLY A 221 16.07 -2.39 17.49
C GLY A 221 14.86 -2.09 16.62
N TRP A 222 13.83 -2.93 16.71
CA TRP A 222 12.60 -2.73 15.95
C TRP A 222 11.80 -1.50 16.42
N GLU A 223 11.81 -1.20 17.72
CA GLU A 223 11.25 0.03 18.24
C GLU A 223 11.98 1.26 17.68
N PHE A 224 13.31 1.23 17.64
CA PHE A 224 14.12 2.31 17.08
C PHE A 224 13.79 2.55 15.61
N VAL A 225 13.79 1.50 14.77
CA VAL A 225 13.42 1.59 13.35
C VAL A 225 12.03 2.17 13.18
N ARG A 226 11.03 1.60 13.86
CA ARG A 226 9.63 2.03 13.75
C ARG A 226 9.48 3.50 14.16
N THR A 227 10.14 3.90 15.23
CA THR A 227 10.09 5.28 15.72
C THR A 227 10.79 6.25 14.76
N THR A 228 11.95 5.89 14.21
CA THR A 228 12.66 6.68 13.19
C THR A 228 11.77 6.90 11.96
N LEU A 229 11.10 5.85 11.47
CA LEU A 229 10.20 5.92 10.32
C LEU A 229 8.95 6.78 10.62
N ALA A 230 8.38 6.69 11.82
CA ALA A 230 7.24 7.50 12.22
C ALA A 230 7.60 8.99 12.40
N GLU A 231 8.76 9.27 12.99
CA GLU A 231 9.30 10.63 13.15
C GLU A 231 9.57 11.25 11.77
N TYR A 232 10.22 10.51 10.87
CA TYR A 232 10.51 11.01 9.53
C TYR A 232 9.24 11.31 8.72
N LEU A 233 8.21 10.45 8.81
CA LEU A 233 6.94 10.69 8.12
C LEU A 233 6.25 11.95 8.68
N THR A 234 6.36 12.16 9.99
CA THR A 234 5.82 13.36 10.64
C THR A 234 6.51 14.62 10.13
N GLU A 235 7.84 14.58 9.95
CA GLU A 235 8.61 15.69 9.38
C GLU A 235 8.26 15.95 7.92
N LEU A 236 8.17 14.92 7.07
CA LEU A 236 7.77 15.07 5.66
C LEU A 236 6.37 15.68 5.54
N ARG A 237 5.43 15.26 6.39
CA ARG A 237 4.09 15.87 6.47
C ARG A 237 4.14 17.31 6.97
N GLY A 238 5.06 17.62 7.89
CA GLY A 238 5.30 18.99 8.36
C GLY A 238 5.76 19.90 7.22
N VAL A 239 6.71 19.44 6.40
CA VAL A 239 7.14 20.16 5.18
C VAL A 239 5.95 20.41 4.25
N ALA A 240 5.13 19.39 4.02
CA ALA A 240 3.96 19.54 3.17
C ALA A 240 2.93 20.53 3.74
N GLU A 241 2.65 20.48 5.04
CA GLU A 241 1.71 21.40 5.69
C GLU A 241 2.21 22.86 5.68
N GLU A 242 3.52 23.07 5.78
CA GLU A 242 4.14 24.40 5.68
C GLU A 242 4.01 25.00 4.27
N GLU A 243 4.22 24.18 3.22
CA GLU A 243 4.24 24.65 1.83
C GLU A 243 2.86 24.64 1.17
N GLN A 244 2.10 23.55 1.30
CA GLN A 244 0.76 23.35 0.76
C GLN A 244 -0.12 22.49 1.70
N PRO A 245 -0.90 23.11 2.61
CA PRO A 245 -1.82 22.38 3.49
C PRO A 245 -2.78 21.45 2.73
N GLY A 246 -2.97 20.23 3.25
CA GLY A 246 -3.89 19.24 2.69
C GLY A 246 -3.29 18.24 1.70
N VAL A 247 -1.98 18.32 1.40
CA VAL A 247 -1.25 17.28 0.67
C VAL A 247 -1.37 15.94 1.38
N CYS A 248 -1.87 14.92 0.68
CA CYS A 248 -2.07 13.58 1.20
C CYS A 248 -0.81 12.71 1.08
N PHE A 249 -0.60 11.78 2.00
CA PHE A 249 0.52 10.83 1.95
C PHE A 249 0.05 9.39 1.91
N THR A 250 0.78 8.58 1.15
CA THR A 250 0.77 7.12 1.26
C THR A 250 2.18 6.55 1.21
N ILE A 251 2.31 5.27 1.53
CA ILE A 251 3.56 4.50 1.44
C ILE A 251 3.27 3.21 0.66
N ASN A 252 4.17 2.79 -0.23
CA ASN A 252 4.06 1.51 -0.91
C ASN A 252 3.98 0.34 0.10
N GLY A 253 3.05 -0.59 -0.11
CA GLY A 253 2.81 -1.73 0.78
C GLY A 253 2.14 -1.39 2.11
N SER A 254 1.73 -0.13 2.32
CA SER A 254 1.06 0.31 3.55
C SER A 254 -0.33 -0.31 3.77
N ALA A 255 -1.00 -0.78 2.73
CA ALA A 255 -2.38 -1.25 2.83
C ALA A 255 -2.54 -2.52 3.66
N LEU A 256 -1.57 -3.42 3.60
CA LEU A 256 -1.64 -4.69 4.34
C LEU A 256 -1.11 -4.55 5.77
N ALA A 257 -0.20 -3.62 6.04
CA ALA A 257 0.45 -3.47 7.35
C ALA A 257 -0.51 -3.49 8.57
N PRO A 258 -1.70 -2.84 8.55
CA PRO A 258 -2.69 -2.91 9.64
C PRO A 258 -3.15 -4.33 10.00
N LEU A 259 -3.07 -5.26 9.06
CA LEU A 259 -3.54 -6.64 9.18
C LEU A 259 -2.43 -7.59 9.68
N TYR A 260 -1.18 -7.13 9.73
CA TYR A 260 -0.02 -7.91 10.19
C TYR A 260 0.58 -7.36 11.49
N SER A 261 0.68 -6.03 11.62
CA SER A 261 1.29 -5.36 12.79
C SER A 261 0.41 -4.24 13.33
N PRO A 262 -0.41 -4.49 14.38
CA PRO A 262 -1.21 -3.45 15.04
C PRO A 262 -0.39 -2.25 15.53
N LEU A 263 0.78 -2.51 16.11
CA LEU A 263 1.69 -1.47 16.60
C LEU A 263 2.29 -0.64 15.47
N GLY A 264 2.87 -1.29 14.45
CA GLY A 264 3.41 -0.59 13.29
C GLY A 264 2.34 0.26 12.60
N ALA A 265 1.15 -0.29 12.45
CA ALA A 265 0.02 0.39 11.84
C ALA A 265 -0.46 1.62 12.63
N THR A 266 -0.58 1.50 13.94
CA THR A 266 -0.96 2.62 14.80
C THR A 266 0.09 3.73 14.79
N GLU A 267 1.35 3.39 14.59
CA GLU A 267 2.45 4.36 14.62
C GLU A 267 2.87 4.90 13.26
N LEU A 268 2.52 4.25 12.15
CA LEU A 268 2.91 4.69 10.82
C LEU A 268 1.68 4.87 9.93
N GLN A 269 0.93 3.81 9.66
CA GLN A 269 -0.21 3.84 8.74
C GLN A 269 -1.34 4.79 9.19
N SER A 270 -1.53 4.99 10.50
CA SER A 270 -2.49 5.97 11.05
C SER A 270 -2.22 7.42 10.62
N ARG A 271 -1.03 7.72 10.08
CA ARG A 271 -0.65 9.05 9.58
C ARG A 271 -0.93 9.25 8.08
N LEU A 272 -1.29 8.19 7.35
CA LEU A 272 -1.45 8.19 5.89
C LEU A 272 -2.90 8.42 5.47
N GLN A 273 -3.18 9.39 4.59
CA GLN A 273 -4.57 9.72 4.20
C GLN A 273 -5.22 8.61 3.36
N PHE A 274 -4.41 7.82 2.67
CA PHE A 274 -4.83 6.61 1.97
C PHE A 274 -3.71 5.57 2.02
N LEU A 275 -4.07 4.32 1.80
CA LEU A 275 -3.12 3.20 1.83
C LEU A 275 -2.89 2.65 0.42
N SER A 276 -1.70 2.15 0.15
CA SER A 276 -1.33 1.64 -1.18
C SER A 276 -0.55 0.33 -1.07
N THR A 277 -0.65 -0.49 -2.11
CA THR A 277 0.11 -1.74 -2.28
C THR A 277 0.11 -2.14 -3.75
N GLU A 278 1.10 -2.93 -4.17
CA GLU A 278 1.18 -3.42 -5.55
C GLU A 278 0.76 -4.89 -5.64
N GLY A 279 -0.12 -5.22 -6.60
CA GLY A 279 -0.67 -6.58 -6.78
C GLY A 279 -0.12 -7.28 -8.02
N HIS A 280 -0.10 -6.61 -9.17
CA HIS A 280 0.47 -7.10 -10.45
C HIS A 280 -0.06 -8.45 -10.98
N SER A 281 -1.14 -8.97 -10.42
CA SER A 281 -1.76 -10.21 -10.84
C SER A 281 -3.15 -10.34 -10.25
N LEU A 282 -4.03 -11.03 -10.95
CA LEU A 282 -5.40 -11.27 -10.48
C LEU A 282 -5.47 -11.87 -9.07
N PRO A 283 -4.69 -12.91 -8.68
CA PRO A 283 -4.76 -13.45 -7.33
C PRO A 283 -4.33 -12.45 -6.26
N ALA A 284 -3.26 -11.69 -6.52
CA ALA A 284 -2.75 -10.72 -5.56
C ALA A 284 -3.67 -9.51 -5.42
N MET A 285 -4.19 -8.97 -6.53
CA MET A 285 -5.13 -7.85 -6.49
C MET A 285 -6.45 -8.23 -5.82
N ASP A 286 -6.97 -9.44 -6.06
CA ASP A 286 -8.15 -9.94 -5.34
C ASP A 286 -7.87 -10.02 -3.84
N GLU A 287 -6.80 -10.72 -3.42
CA GLU A 287 -6.43 -10.87 -2.02
C GLU A 287 -6.22 -9.52 -1.31
N GLN A 288 -5.48 -8.61 -1.92
CA GLN A 288 -5.19 -7.29 -1.35
C GLN A 288 -6.44 -6.43 -1.25
N ALA A 289 -7.29 -6.43 -2.29
CA ALA A 289 -8.50 -5.65 -2.30
C ALA A 289 -9.52 -6.13 -1.25
N LEU A 290 -9.41 -7.37 -0.75
CA LEU A 290 -10.21 -7.82 0.40
C LEU A 290 -10.01 -6.96 1.64
N ALA A 291 -8.82 -6.38 1.80
CA ALA A 291 -8.50 -5.49 2.90
C ALA A 291 -9.34 -4.19 2.85
N ALA A 292 -9.77 -3.74 1.66
CA ALA A 292 -10.56 -2.52 1.52
C ALA A 292 -11.89 -2.58 2.30
N GLY A 293 -12.50 -3.77 2.40
CA GLY A 293 -13.70 -3.97 3.22
C GLY A 293 -13.45 -3.99 4.73
N ALA A 294 -12.20 -4.15 5.18
CA ALA A 294 -11.82 -4.16 6.59
C ALA A 294 -11.25 -2.81 7.05
N LEU A 295 -10.64 -2.05 6.15
CA LEU A 295 -9.93 -0.80 6.45
C LEU A 295 -10.88 0.40 6.45
N ALA A 296 -10.70 1.34 7.37
CA ALA A 296 -11.48 2.58 7.46
C ALA A 296 -10.98 3.68 6.51
N ARG A 297 -9.79 3.51 5.93
CA ARG A 297 -9.19 4.46 4.98
C ARG A 297 -9.32 3.91 3.56
N PRO A 298 -9.45 4.79 2.54
CA PRO A 298 -9.37 4.34 1.16
C PRO A 298 -8.02 3.66 0.95
N MET A 299 -8.04 2.56 0.21
CA MET A 299 -6.84 1.86 -0.21
C MET A 299 -6.86 1.67 -1.72
N GLU A 300 -5.68 1.66 -2.32
CA GLU A 300 -5.48 1.28 -3.71
C GLU A 300 -4.63 0.02 -3.81
N THR A 301 -4.88 -0.77 -4.85
CA THR A 301 -3.98 -1.84 -5.29
C THR A 301 -3.51 -1.56 -6.72
N GLY A 302 -2.22 -1.78 -6.95
CA GLY A 302 -1.52 -1.44 -8.18
C GLY A 302 -1.37 -2.56 -9.16
N ASP A 303 -1.43 -2.21 -10.44
CA ASP A 303 -1.14 -3.14 -11.52
C ASP A 303 -0.19 -2.55 -12.54
N LEU A 304 0.77 -3.35 -13.02
CA LEU A 304 1.73 -2.93 -14.04
C LEU A 304 1.24 -3.46 -15.38
N ILE A 305 0.78 -2.56 -16.25
CA ILE A 305 0.26 -2.97 -17.56
C ILE A 305 1.37 -2.97 -18.62
N SER A 306 2.37 -2.10 -18.48
CA SER A 306 3.60 -2.18 -19.28
C SER A 306 4.31 -3.52 -19.08
N ALA A 307 5.14 -3.93 -20.03
CA ALA A 307 6.00 -5.12 -19.85
C ALA A 307 7.09 -4.91 -18.79
N SER A 308 7.40 -3.66 -18.45
CA SER A 308 8.43 -3.27 -17.49
C SER A 308 8.16 -1.85 -17.00
N TRP A 309 8.60 -1.54 -15.78
CA TRP A 309 8.68 -0.19 -15.22
C TRP A 309 9.68 0.70 -15.96
N PHE A 310 10.65 0.12 -16.67
CA PHE A 310 11.78 0.84 -17.23
C PHE A 310 11.59 1.27 -18.68
N ALA A 311 12.08 2.47 -19.01
CA ALA A 311 12.13 2.99 -20.36
C ALA A 311 13.51 2.70 -21.02
N PRO A 312 13.55 2.15 -22.25
CA PRO A 312 12.42 1.72 -23.07
C PRO A 312 11.88 0.35 -22.62
N THR A 313 10.56 0.21 -22.69
CA THR A 313 9.84 -1.03 -22.35
C THR A 313 9.65 -1.92 -23.59
N PRO A 314 9.71 -3.25 -23.48
CA PRO A 314 9.27 -4.15 -24.55
C PRO A 314 7.77 -3.98 -24.86
N PRO A 315 7.29 -4.46 -26.03
CA PRO A 315 5.86 -4.46 -26.34
C PRO A 315 5.03 -5.16 -25.27
N MET A 316 3.80 -4.69 -25.06
CA MET A 316 2.87 -5.28 -24.10
C MET A 316 2.53 -6.72 -24.53
N ALA A 317 2.33 -7.61 -23.55
CA ALA A 317 1.92 -8.98 -23.84
C ALA A 317 0.50 -9.02 -24.44
N PRO A 318 0.20 -9.89 -25.43
CA PRO A 318 -1.07 -9.86 -26.16
C PRO A 318 -2.35 -9.98 -25.30
N ASP A 319 -2.29 -10.70 -24.17
CA ASP A 319 -3.44 -10.90 -23.28
C ASP A 319 -3.49 -9.88 -22.12
N ARG A 320 -2.48 -9.01 -22.01
CA ARG A 320 -2.30 -8.13 -20.84
C ARG A 320 -3.46 -7.16 -20.66
N ALA A 321 -3.94 -6.55 -21.75
CA ALA A 321 -5.09 -5.64 -21.71
C ALA A 321 -6.31 -6.28 -21.04
N ARG A 322 -6.61 -7.54 -21.39
CA ARG A 322 -7.74 -8.28 -20.79
C ARG A 322 -7.50 -8.62 -19.32
N GLN A 323 -6.27 -8.99 -18.97
CA GLN A 323 -5.89 -9.32 -17.60
C GLN A 323 -6.03 -8.10 -16.69
N ALA A 324 -5.44 -6.96 -17.09
CA ALA A 324 -5.49 -5.70 -16.35
C ALA A 324 -6.93 -5.23 -16.10
N LEU A 325 -7.83 -5.39 -17.08
CA LEU A 325 -9.25 -5.07 -16.90
C LEU A 325 -9.94 -5.99 -15.89
N ALA A 326 -9.64 -7.30 -15.90
CA ALA A 326 -10.20 -8.24 -14.94
C ALA A 326 -9.67 -7.99 -13.51
N GLU A 327 -8.37 -7.71 -13.42
CA GLU A 327 -7.64 -7.32 -12.22
C GLU A 327 -8.24 -6.06 -11.58
N ALA A 328 -8.39 -4.98 -12.35
CA ALA A 328 -9.01 -3.74 -11.89
C ALA A 328 -10.48 -3.93 -11.49
N ALA A 329 -11.26 -4.66 -12.31
CA ALA A 329 -12.66 -4.95 -12.03
C ALA A 329 -12.87 -5.69 -10.70
N VAL A 330 -12.02 -6.68 -10.40
CA VAL A 330 -12.08 -7.41 -9.13
C VAL A 330 -11.76 -6.47 -7.97
N ALA A 331 -10.69 -5.67 -8.07
CA ALA A 331 -10.32 -4.73 -7.02
C ALA A 331 -11.42 -3.70 -6.71
N TRP A 332 -12.02 -3.09 -7.73
CA TRP A 332 -13.15 -2.17 -7.54
C TRP A 332 -14.38 -2.86 -6.93
N CYS A 333 -14.67 -4.10 -7.34
CA CYS A 333 -15.76 -4.88 -6.75
C CYS A 333 -15.53 -5.23 -5.28
N GLN A 334 -14.29 -5.22 -4.78
CA GLN A 334 -13.94 -5.41 -3.36
C GLN A 334 -13.84 -4.08 -2.58
N GLY A 335 -14.05 -2.93 -3.26
CA GLY A 335 -14.05 -1.60 -2.67
C GLY A 335 -12.69 -0.89 -2.64
N ALA A 336 -11.67 -1.44 -3.33
CA ALA A 336 -10.38 -0.78 -3.49
C ALA A 336 -10.40 0.22 -4.65
N ASN A 337 -9.56 1.24 -4.57
CA ASN A 337 -9.12 2.00 -5.74
C ASN A 337 -8.10 1.18 -6.54
N VAL A 338 -7.86 1.58 -7.78
CA VAL A 338 -6.87 0.94 -8.65
C VAL A 338 -5.97 2.01 -9.26
N TYR A 339 -4.66 1.79 -9.24
CA TYR A 339 -3.75 2.50 -10.14
C TYR A 339 -3.21 1.55 -11.20
N LEU A 340 -3.18 2.01 -12.45
CA LEU A 340 -2.56 1.31 -13.57
C LEU A 340 -1.23 1.98 -13.91
N ALA A 341 -0.15 1.22 -13.82
CA ALA A 341 1.17 1.72 -14.13
C ALA A 341 1.52 1.52 -15.61
N ILE A 342 1.84 2.65 -16.27
CA ILE A 342 2.24 2.71 -17.68
C ILE A 342 3.63 3.33 -17.79
N THR A 343 4.37 2.96 -18.83
CA THR A 343 5.77 3.34 -18.98
C THR A 343 5.98 3.90 -20.39
N PRO A 344 6.41 5.16 -20.53
CA PRO A 344 6.71 5.71 -21.84
C PRO A 344 8.00 5.10 -22.43
N ASP A 345 8.22 5.31 -23.72
CA ASP A 345 9.53 5.11 -24.32
C ASP A 345 10.55 6.14 -23.80
N TYR A 346 11.82 5.97 -24.17
CA TYR A 346 12.89 6.89 -23.76
C TYR A 346 12.64 8.36 -24.14
N ALA A 347 11.96 8.60 -25.26
CA ALA A 347 11.65 9.95 -25.73
C ALA A 347 10.42 10.55 -25.02
N GLY A 348 9.59 9.74 -24.35
CA GLY A 348 8.38 10.19 -23.66
C GLY A 348 7.08 9.89 -24.38
N ARG A 349 7.08 8.95 -25.33
CA ARG A 349 5.86 8.54 -26.06
C ARG A 349 5.21 7.33 -25.39
N TYR A 350 3.88 7.36 -25.30
CA TYR A 350 3.07 6.25 -24.81
C TYR A 350 2.51 5.42 -25.97
N GLY A 351 2.34 4.12 -25.73
CA GLY A 351 1.81 3.17 -26.70
C GLY A 351 0.40 2.71 -26.39
N GLU A 352 0.15 1.44 -26.68
CA GLU A 352 -1.13 0.73 -26.50
C GLU A 352 -1.59 0.64 -25.04
N GLU A 353 -0.73 0.95 -24.08
CA GLU A 353 -1.07 1.03 -22.66
C GLU A 353 -2.18 2.04 -22.38
N LEU A 354 -2.22 3.17 -23.12
CA LEU A 354 -3.28 4.17 -22.99
C LEU A 354 -4.65 3.64 -23.43
N ASP A 355 -4.70 2.67 -24.37
CA ASP A 355 -5.96 2.04 -24.77
C ASP A 355 -6.52 1.17 -23.64
N VAL A 356 -5.65 0.53 -22.86
CA VAL A 356 -6.05 -0.23 -21.68
C VAL A 356 -6.58 0.70 -20.58
N VAL A 357 -5.91 1.84 -20.35
CA VAL A 357 -6.38 2.87 -19.40
C VAL A 357 -7.77 3.37 -19.80
N ARG A 358 -7.97 3.68 -21.08
CA ARG A 358 -9.28 4.10 -21.62
C ARG A 358 -10.36 3.03 -21.39
N ALA A 359 -10.06 1.78 -21.73
CA ALA A 359 -11.00 0.67 -21.51
C ALA A 359 -11.35 0.47 -20.03
N ALA A 360 -10.38 0.66 -19.13
CA ALA A 360 -10.59 0.57 -17.68
C ALA A 360 -11.48 1.72 -17.18
N GLY A 361 -11.24 2.92 -17.69
CA GLY A 361 -12.06 4.11 -17.49
C GLY A 361 -13.52 3.90 -17.88
N GLU A 362 -13.76 3.49 -19.12
CA GLU A 362 -15.10 3.20 -19.65
C GLU A 362 -15.81 2.10 -18.84
N TRP A 363 -15.07 1.07 -18.42
CA TRP A 363 -15.61 0.01 -17.57
C TRP A 363 -16.08 0.56 -16.22
N LEU A 364 -15.25 1.39 -15.58
CA LEU A 364 -15.53 1.97 -14.28
C LEU A 364 -16.68 2.98 -14.37
N GLU A 365 -16.67 3.87 -15.35
CA GLU A 365 -17.71 4.89 -15.53
C GLU A 365 -19.10 4.27 -15.64
N THR A 366 -19.25 3.26 -16.49
CA THR A 366 -20.54 2.58 -16.72
C THR A 366 -21.05 1.78 -15.51
N ARG A 367 -20.23 1.62 -14.45
CA ARG A 367 -20.54 0.85 -13.23
C ARG A 367 -20.37 1.66 -11.95
N ARG A 368 -19.92 2.91 -12.04
CA ARG A 368 -19.51 3.75 -10.89
C ARG A 368 -20.62 3.88 -9.86
N ASP A 369 -21.83 4.18 -10.30
CA ASP A 369 -22.99 4.36 -9.40
C ASP A 369 -23.35 3.06 -8.67
N LEU A 370 -23.26 1.93 -9.37
CA LEU A 370 -23.56 0.61 -8.80
C LEU A 370 -22.50 0.22 -7.76
N LEU A 371 -21.23 0.50 -8.03
CA LEU A 371 -20.13 0.27 -7.09
C LEU A 371 -20.20 1.23 -5.90
N ALA A 372 -20.39 2.52 -6.13
CA ALA A 372 -20.42 3.54 -5.08
C ALA A 372 -21.61 3.36 -4.11
N ALA A 373 -22.76 2.88 -4.60
CA ALA A 373 -23.96 2.62 -3.79
C ALA A 373 -23.96 1.25 -3.10
N SER A 374 -22.99 0.38 -3.38
CA SER A 374 -22.97 -0.97 -2.81
C SER A 374 -22.64 -0.97 -1.32
N GLU A 375 -22.97 -2.09 -0.63
CA GLU A 375 -22.46 -2.42 0.71
C GLU A 375 -21.91 -3.86 0.73
N PRO A 376 -20.91 -4.21 1.56
CA PRO A 376 -20.44 -5.59 1.66
C PRO A 376 -21.59 -6.54 1.93
N TRP A 377 -21.72 -7.58 1.10
CA TRP A 377 -22.74 -8.60 1.32
C TRP A 377 -22.57 -9.23 2.70
N PRO A 378 -23.59 -9.17 3.58
CA PRO A 378 -23.45 -9.66 4.94
C PRO A 378 -23.78 -11.17 5.02
N GLY A 379 -23.06 -12.00 4.25
CA GLY A 379 -23.23 -13.45 4.30
C GLY A 379 -22.56 -14.03 5.54
N VAL A 380 -21.40 -14.65 5.36
CA VAL A 380 -20.64 -15.27 6.46
C VAL A 380 -19.43 -14.42 6.79
N GLY A 381 -19.48 -13.74 7.94
CA GLY A 381 -18.36 -12.90 8.40
C GLY A 381 -17.28 -13.70 9.13
N ILE A 382 -16.02 -13.40 8.88
CA ILE A 382 -14.88 -14.03 9.59
C ILE A 382 -14.33 -13.05 10.62
N VAL A 383 -14.43 -13.38 11.89
CA VAL A 383 -13.95 -12.53 12.99
C VAL A 383 -12.46 -12.77 13.22
N LEU A 384 -11.62 -11.80 12.83
CA LEU A 384 -10.19 -11.77 13.13
C LEU A 384 -9.88 -11.05 14.44
N GLY A 385 -10.77 -10.17 14.89
CA GLY A 385 -10.73 -9.62 16.25
C GLY A 385 -10.53 -8.11 16.33
N ALA A 386 -10.08 -7.67 17.50
CA ALA A 386 -9.77 -6.30 17.86
C ALA A 386 -8.51 -6.30 18.73
N PRO A 387 -7.32 -6.53 18.14
CA PRO A 387 -6.07 -6.53 18.89
C PRO A 387 -5.81 -5.16 19.53
N LYS A 388 -5.06 -5.14 20.62
CA LYS A 388 -4.57 -3.90 21.21
C LYS A 388 -3.61 -3.24 20.22
N PRO A 389 -3.67 -1.91 20.06
CA PRO A 389 -2.71 -1.15 19.26
C PRO A 389 -1.26 -1.38 19.67
N SER A 390 -1.00 -1.77 20.92
CA SER A 390 0.36 -2.02 21.43
C SER A 390 0.97 -3.35 20.97
N LEU A 391 0.24 -4.18 20.24
CA LEU A 391 0.69 -5.52 19.86
C LEU A 391 1.63 -5.46 18.65
N ALA A 392 2.85 -5.99 18.78
CA ALA A 392 3.87 -5.95 17.72
C ALA A 392 3.42 -6.70 16.44
N GLY A 393 2.71 -7.82 16.61
CA GLY A 393 2.14 -8.60 15.52
C GLY A 393 1.01 -9.50 16.01
N LEU A 394 0.13 -9.92 15.11
CA LEU A 394 -0.94 -10.85 15.47
C LEU A 394 -0.36 -12.20 15.93
N PRO A 395 -1.00 -12.90 16.89
CA PRO A 395 -0.51 -14.19 17.37
C PRO A 395 -0.37 -15.22 16.25
N ALA A 396 0.70 -15.99 16.30
CA ALA A 396 0.94 -17.14 15.44
C ALA A 396 0.25 -18.39 16.00
N LEU A 397 0.16 -19.45 15.20
CA LEU A 397 -0.44 -20.72 15.66
C LEU A 397 0.37 -21.35 16.81
N ARG A 398 1.70 -21.21 16.80
CA ARG A 398 2.56 -21.66 17.90
C ARG A 398 2.24 -21.02 19.25
N ASP A 399 1.76 -19.77 19.25
CA ASP A 399 1.42 -19.04 20.48
C ASP A 399 0.16 -19.60 21.15
N VAL A 400 -0.65 -20.30 20.36
CA VAL A 400 -1.92 -20.89 20.77
C VAL A 400 -1.76 -22.37 21.14
N TRP A 401 -0.99 -23.11 20.32
CA TRP A 401 -0.80 -24.55 20.46
C TRP A 401 0.43 -24.93 21.30
N GLY A 402 1.34 -23.99 21.57
CA GLY A 402 2.57 -24.22 22.32
C GLY A 402 3.61 -25.08 21.59
N VAL A 403 3.39 -25.41 20.32
CA VAL A 403 4.28 -26.21 19.48
C VAL A 403 4.38 -25.61 18.08
N PRO A 404 5.56 -25.68 17.41
CA PRO A 404 5.67 -25.32 16.01
C PRO A 404 4.80 -26.23 15.13
N LEU A 405 4.07 -25.65 14.18
CA LEU A 405 3.24 -26.40 13.23
C LEU A 405 3.87 -26.42 11.83
N PRO A 406 3.56 -27.43 10.99
CA PRO A 406 4.12 -27.55 9.64
C PRO A 406 3.76 -26.39 8.69
N VAL A 407 2.68 -25.67 9.00
CA VAL A 407 2.22 -24.49 8.27
C VAL A 407 1.97 -23.37 9.28
N GLU A 408 2.67 -22.26 9.12
CA GLU A 408 2.47 -21.05 9.92
C GLU A 408 2.24 -19.85 9.00
N ASN A 409 1.03 -19.77 8.43
CA ASN A 409 0.60 -18.58 7.71
C ASN A 409 0.24 -17.46 8.69
N ALA A 410 0.28 -16.21 8.23
CA ALA A 410 -0.20 -15.08 9.03
C ALA A 410 -1.70 -15.21 9.34
N ALA A 411 -2.16 -14.56 10.41
CA ALA A 411 -3.57 -14.63 10.81
C ALA A 411 -4.50 -14.04 9.74
N TRP A 412 -4.07 -12.98 9.06
CA TRP A 412 -4.75 -12.42 7.89
C TRP A 412 -4.84 -13.43 6.74
N GLU A 413 -3.73 -14.01 6.31
CA GLU A 413 -3.68 -14.98 5.20
C GLU A 413 -4.62 -16.18 5.43
N ALA A 414 -4.68 -16.70 6.67
CA ALA A 414 -5.62 -17.75 7.02
C ALA A 414 -7.08 -17.30 6.89
N ALA A 415 -7.41 -16.08 7.35
CA ALA A 415 -8.74 -15.52 7.25
C ALA A 415 -9.13 -15.24 5.79
N SER A 416 -8.23 -14.67 4.99
CA SER A 416 -8.42 -14.39 3.57
C SER A 416 -8.61 -15.68 2.76
N ALA A 417 -7.80 -16.70 3.01
CA ALA A 417 -7.96 -18.00 2.36
C ALA A 417 -9.31 -18.66 2.72
N LEU A 418 -9.73 -18.59 3.99
CA LEU A 418 -11.05 -19.08 4.39
C LEU A 418 -12.17 -18.28 3.70
N ARG A 419 -12.04 -16.95 3.61
CA ARG A 419 -13.00 -16.08 2.92
C ARG A 419 -13.15 -16.46 1.46
N GLN A 420 -12.04 -16.57 0.71
CA GLN A 420 -12.07 -16.96 -0.71
C GLN A 420 -12.74 -18.32 -0.92
N ARG A 421 -12.55 -19.27 0.01
CA ARG A 421 -13.25 -20.57 -0.04
C ARG A 421 -14.75 -20.43 0.20
N LEU A 422 -15.17 -19.57 1.14
CA LEU A 422 -16.59 -19.29 1.38
C LEU A 422 -17.22 -18.55 0.19
N ASP A 423 -16.52 -17.59 -0.40
CA ASP A 423 -16.94 -16.87 -1.61
C ASP A 423 -17.21 -17.87 -2.75
N ALA A 424 -16.29 -18.80 -2.99
CA ALA A 424 -16.43 -19.86 -3.99
C ALA A 424 -17.59 -20.83 -3.72
N LEU A 425 -18.02 -20.95 -2.46
CA LEU A 425 -19.17 -21.75 -2.04
C LEU A 425 -20.49 -20.96 -2.02
N GLY A 426 -20.47 -19.67 -2.40
CA GLY A 426 -21.66 -18.81 -2.41
C GLY A 426 -22.00 -18.19 -1.06
N TYR A 427 -21.05 -18.11 -0.13
CA TYR A 427 -21.21 -17.53 1.21
C TYR A 427 -20.32 -16.30 1.43
N PRO A 428 -20.41 -15.25 0.59
CA PRO A 428 -19.48 -14.14 0.71
C PRO A 428 -19.68 -13.34 1.98
N GLY A 429 -18.59 -12.76 2.49
CA GLY A 429 -18.64 -11.92 3.66
C GLY A 429 -17.30 -11.29 4.01
N PRO A 430 -17.27 -10.27 4.88
CA PRO A 430 -16.06 -9.55 5.23
C PRO A 430 -15.22 -10.31 6.26
N VAL A 431 -13.95 -9.96 6.34
CA VAL A 431 -13.13 -10.19 7.54
C VAL A 431 -13.38 -9.04 8.51
N LEU A 432 -13.83 -9.34 9.72
CA LEU A 432 -14.12 -8.37 10.78
C LEU A 432 -12.85 -8.16 11.60
N TYR A 433 -12.25 -6.99 11.40
CA TYR A 433 -11.06 -6.52 12.09
C TYR A 433 -11.27 -5.10 12.63
N ASP A 434 -10.76 -4.81 13.82
CA ASP A 434 -10.91 -3.52 14.50
C ASP A 434 -9.54 -3.05 14.94
N LEU A 435 -9.14 -1.87 14.47
CA LEU A 435 -7.90 -1.20 14.85
C LEU A 435 -8.20 0.30 14.81
N PRO A 436 -7.99 1.05 15.92
CA PRO A 436 -8.30 2.47 15.98
C PRO A 436 -7.81 3.26 14.76
N ASP A 437 -8.69 4.10 14.21
CA ASP A 437 -8.46 4.98 13.05
C ASP A 437 -8.11 4.29 11.72
N LEU A 438 -8.09 2.96 11.68
CA LEU A 438 -7.60 2.16 10.55
C LEU A 438 -8.51 1.02 10.13
N ALA A 439 -9.27 0.42 11.03
CA ALA A 439 -10.21 -0.66 10.74
C ALA A 439 -11.34 -0.66 11.76
N ARG A 440 -12.56 -1.04 11.37
CA ARG A 440 -13.69 -1.07 12.30
C ARG A 440 -14.68 -2.16 11.94
N TRP A 441 -15.11 -2.92 12.95
CA TRP A 441 -16.24 -3.83 12.79
C TRP A 441 -17.54 -3.08 12.44
N PRO A 442 -18.39 -3.62 11.56
CA PRO A 442 -19.74 -3.08 11.34
C PRO A 442 -20.52 -3.00 12.64
N ASP A 443 -21.26 -1.91 12.87
CA ASP A 443 -21.95 -1.69 14.16
C ASP A 443 -23.01 -2.75 14.46
N ASP A 444 -23.83 -3.08 13.45
CA ASP A 444 -24.88 -4.09 13.55
C ASP A 444 -24.40 -5.45 13.02
N LEU A 445 -24.16 -6.39 13.94
CA LEU A 445 -23.78 -7.76 13.57
C LEU A 445 -24.98 -8.62 13.12
N ARG A 446 -26.22 -8.19 13.38
CA ARG A 446 -27.44 -8.97 13.04
C ARG A 446 -27.64 -9.13 11.53
N ARG A 447 -26.98 -8.29 10.73
CA ARG A 447 -26.98 -8.40 9.27
C ARG A 447 -26.34 -9.70 8.77
N PHE A 448 -25.41 -10.29 9.53
CA PHE A 448 -24.68 -11.49 9.13
C PHE A 448 -25.50 -12.76 9.34
N ARG A 449 -25.54 -13.61 8.30
CA ARG A 449 -26.17 -14.94 8.40
C ARG A 449 -25.47 -15.84 9.40
N ALA A 450 -24.15 -15.78 9.42
CA ALA A 450 -23.32 -16.45 10.41
C ALA A 450 -22.03 -15.67 10.63
N LEU A 451 -21.42 -15.86 11.80
CA LEU A 451 -20.07 -15.39 12.10
C LEU A 451 -19.18 -16.59 12.43
N ILE A 452 -17.99 -16.62 11.84
CA ILE A 452 -16.94 -17.59 12.14
C ILE A 452 -15.86 -16.87 12.94
N VAL A 453 -15.65 -17.26 14.20
CA VAL A 453 -14.52 -16.78 15.00
C VAL A 453 -13.28 -17.56 14.61
N ALA A 454 -12.33 -16.86 14.00
CA ALA A 454 -11.05 -17.44 13.62
C ALA A 454 -10.30 -17.94 14.86
N GLU A 455 -9.51 -19.00 14.70
CA GLU A 455 -8.78 -19.63 15.81
C GLU A 455 -7.86 -18.67 16.55
N ARG A 456 -7.26 -17.73 15.81
CA ARG A 456 -6.32 -16.73 16.32
C ARG A 456 -6.96 -15.37 16.61
N ALA A 457 -8.29 -15.32 16.73
CA ALA A 457 -9.00 -14.06 16.93
C ALA A 457 -8.69 -13.41 18.28
N CYS A 458 -8.10 -12.21 18.28
CA CYS A 458 -7.85 -11.42 19.49
C CYS A 458 -9.13 -10.71 19.94
N LEU A 459 -9.73 -11.11 21.06
CA LEU A 459 -11.03 -10.60 21.50
C LEU A 459 -10.97 -9.98 22.91
N GLY A 460 -11.31 -8.69 22.99
CA GLY A 460 -11.53 -7.98 24.24
C GLY A 460 -12.96 -8.15 24.77
N ALA A 461 -13.21 -7.69 26.00
CA ALA A 461 -14.52 -7.76 26.65
C ALA A 461 -15.65 -7.14 25.81
N ARG A 462 -15.37 -6.02 25.12
CA ARG A 462 -16.32 -5.34 24.23
C ARG A 462 -16.72 -6.26 23.07
N GLN A 463 -15.77 -6.88 22.39
CA GLN A 463 -16.02 -7.76 21.24
C GLN A 463 -16.76 -9.03 21.67
N LEU A 464 -16.35 -9.65 22.79
CA LEU A 464 -17.06 -10.79 23.36
C LEU A 464 -18.52 -10.44 23.69
N ALA A 465 -18.78 -9.29 24.31
CA ALA A 465 -20.14 -8.84 24.59
C ALA A 465 -20.98 -8.61 23.31
N ARG A 466 -20.36 -8.14 22.23
CA ARG A 466 -21.04 -7.99 20.93
C ARG A 466 -21.41 -9.34 20.32
N LEU A 467 -20.51 -10.32 20.38
CA LEU A 467 -20.77 -11.68 19.90
C LEU A 467 -21.88 -12.36 20.73
N ARG A 468 -21.88 -12.18 22.06
CA ARG A 468 -22.99 -12.64 22.92
C ARG A 468 -24.32 -12.06 22.49
N ARG A 469 -24.38 -10.74 22.26
CA ARG A 469 -25.62 -10.08 21.78
C ARG A 469 -26.06 -10.59 20.42
N TYR A 470 -25.12 -10.85 19.51
CA TYR A 470 -25.43 -11.43 18.21
C TYR A 470 -26.10 -12.80 18.36
N VAL A 471 -25.55 -13.70 19.16
CA VAL A 471 -26.16 -15.02 19.41
C VAL A 471 -27.50 -14.91 20.13
N ALA A 472 -27.60 -14.05 21.15
CA ALA A 472 -28.87 -13.79 21.86
C ALA A 472 -29.96 -13.24 20.93
N SER A 473 -29.59 -12.57 19.84
CA SER A 473 -30.52 -12.12 18.80
C SER A 473 -30.87 -13.17 17.73
N GLY A 474 -30.43 -14.43 17.92
CA GLY A 474 -30.68 -15.54 17.00
C GLY A 474 -29.57 -15.75 15.94
N GLY A 475 -28.44 -15.04 16.05
CA GLY A 475 -27.31 -15.19 15.16
C GLY A 475 -26.60 -16.54 15.31
N THR A 476 -26.07 -17.08 14.20
CA THR A 476 -25.32 -18.34 14.19
C THR A 476 -23.83 -18.08 14.33
N LEU A 477 -23.19 -18.67 15.35
CA LEU A 477 -21.77 -18.51 15.63
C LEU A 477 -21.05 -19.85 15.49
N LEU A 478 -19.97 -19.88 14.70
CA LEU A 478 -19.01 -20.99 14.64
C LEU A 478 -17.69 -20.51 15.25
N VAL A 479 -17.10 -21.29 16.15
CA VAL A 479 -15.80 -20.97 16.75
C VAL A 479 -14.80 -22.05 16.37
N LEU A 480 -13.69 -21.65 15.73
CA LEU A 480 -12.66 -22.58 15.27
C LEU A 480 -11.59 -22.77 16.35
N GLY A 481 -11.29 -24.01 16.71
CA GLY A 481 -10.17 -24.35 17.60
C GLY A 481 -10.16 -23.54 18.89
N HIS A 482 -9.08 -22.78 19.11
CA HIS A 482 -8.89 -21.89 20.26
C HIS A 482 -9.56 -20.50 20.13
N GLY A 483 -10.42 -20.30 19.14
CA GLY A 483 -11.14 -19.06 18.95
C GLY A 483 -11.82 -18.63 20.26
N THR A 484 -11.75 -17.34 20.57
CA THR A 484 -12.19 -16.72 21.85
C THR A 484 -11.30 -16.90 23.07
N ARG A 485 -10.16 -17.61 22.95
CA ARG A 485 -9.20 -17.73 24.06
C ARG A 485 -8.13 -16.65 24.06
N LEU A 486 -7.86 -15.99 22.94
CA LEU A 486 -6.91 -14.88 22.90
C LEU A 486 -7.60 -13.59 23.35
N GLY A 487 -7.02 -12.94 24.36
CA GLY A 487 -7.37 -11.56 24.73
C GLY A 487 -7.01 -10.58 23.61
N ALA A 488 -7.48 -9.33 23.74
CA ALA A 488 -7.08 -8.26 22.82
C ALA A 488 -5.56 -8.00 22.85
N ASP A 489 -4.87 -8.29 23.96
CA ASP A 489 -3.40 -8.25 24.08
C ASP A 489 -2.69 -9.44 23.42
N GLY A 490 -3.41 -10.38 22.79
CA GLY A 490 -2.82 -11.59 22.23
C GLY A 490 -2.40 -12.60 23.30
N VAL A 491 -2.74 -12.39 24.57
CA VAL A 491 -2.46 -13.35 25.65
C VAL A 491 -3.55 -14.41 25.70
N LEU A 492 -3.13 -15.68 25.79
CA LEU A 492 -4.04 -16.80 25.92
C LEU A 492 -4.70 -16.83 27.31
N ARG A 493 -6.02 -16.98 27.33
CA ARG A 493 -6.81 -17.16 28.54
C ARG A 493 -6.98 -18.65 28.85
N ASP A 494 -7.16 -18.95 30.13
CA ASP A 494 -7.46 -20.30 30.60
C ASP A 494 -8.88 -20.73 30.23
N ASP A 495 -9.80 -19.77 30.08
CA ASP A 495 -11.20 -19.97 29.71
C ASP A 495 -11.50 -19.65 28.23
N PHE A 496 -12.60 -20.20 27.72
CA PHE A 496 -13.19 -19.74 26.47
C PHE A 496 -14.01 -18.47 26.74
N GLY A 497 -13.66 -17.37 26.07
CA GLY A 497 -14.31 -16.07 26.29
C GLY A 497 -15.82 -16.04 25.97
N LEU A 498 -16.36 -17.08 25.32
CA LEU A 498 -17.79 -17.31 25.05
C LEU A 498 -18.31 -18.66 25.58
N ALA A 499 -17.69 -19.27 26.60
CA ALA A 499 -18.11 -20.56 27.15
C ALA A 499 -19.62 -20.62 27.49
N ASP A 500 -20.15 -19.52 28.05
CA ASP A 500 -21.56 -19.35 28.41
C ASP A 500 -22.52 -19.47 27.21
N VAL A 501 -22.08 -19.08 26.02
CA VAL A 501 -22.87 -19.15 24.79
C VAL A 501 -22.61 -20.45 24.02
N LEU A 502 -21.43 -21.03 24.17
CA LEU A 502 -21.03 -22.28 23.52
C LEU A 502 -21.49 -23.54 24.27
N GLY A 503 -21.91 -23.40 25.53
CA GLY A 503 -22.31 -24.54 26.38
C GLY A 503 -21.12 -25.42 26.80
N LEU A 504 -19.96 -24.81 26.99
CA LEU A 504 -18.70 -25.47 27.38
C LEU A 504 -18.45 -25.44 28.88
#